data_AF-A0AAV5WK50-F1
#
_entry.id   AF-A0AAV5WK50-F1
#
_cell.length_a   1.000
_cell.length_b   1.000
_cell.length_c   1.000
_cell.angle_alpha   90.00
_cell.angle_beta   90.00
_cell.angle_gamma   90.00
#
_symmetry.space_group_name_H-M   'P 1'
#
loop_
_entity.id
_entity.type
_entity.pdbx_description
1 polymer ?
#
loop_
_entity_poly.entity_id
_entity_poly.type
_entity_poly.pdbx_seq_one_letter_code
_entity_poly.pdbx_strand_id
1 'polypeptide(L)'
;LTVPNAAYVIDAGQVKLLSPYTRNGLRTLQTICVDKNMIIQRAGRTGRTTDGEYFLPYSPENVAEMLQMCHHELLLNRHFEERHFFYST
;
A
#
# COMPACT_ATOMS: atom_id res chain seq x y z
N LEU A 1 11.87 -4.51 -9.29
CA LEU A 1 11.90 -4.42 -10.76
C LEU A 1 11.87 -2.96 -11.18
N THR A 2 12.60 -2.59 -12.22
CA THR A 2 12.59 -1.23 -12.81
C THR A 2 12.44 -1.38 -14.31
N VAL A 3 11.47 -0.70 -14.91
CA VAL A 3 11.26 -0.67 -16.36
C VAL A 3 11.88 0.64 -16.87
N PRO A 4 12.92 0.58 -17.72
CA PRO A 4 13.48 1.79 -18.33
C PRO A 4 12.45 2.40 -19.28
N ASN A 5 12.46 3.73 -19.42
CA ASN A 5 11.61 4.47 -20.36
C ASN A 5 10.10 4.29 -20.17
N ALA A 6 9.64 4.02 -18.94
CA ALA A 6 8.22 4.12 -18.63
C ALA A 6 7.80 5.61 -18.71
N ALA A 7 7.07 5.96 -19.77
CA ALA A 7 6.53 7.31 -19.96
C ALA A 7 5.20 7.51 -19.23
N TYR A 8 4.46 6.43 -18.96
CA TYR A 8 3.13 6.48 -18.35
C TYR A 8 3.01 5.47 -17.22
N VAL A 9 2.40 5.90 -16.11
CA VAL A 9 2.03 5.03 -15.00
C VAL A 9 0.55 5.23 -14.71
N ILE A 10 -0.19 4.12 -14.73
CA ILE A 10 -1.60 4.09 -14.31
C ILE A 10 -1.66 3.36 -12.98
N ASP A 11 -1.97 4.08 -11.91
CA ASP A 11 -2.07 3.55 -10.56
C ASP A 11 -3.53 3.32 -10.18
N ALA A 12 -3.90 2.06 -9.89
CA ALA A 12 -5.24 1.71 -9.43
C ALA A 12 -5.52 2.09 -7.96
N GLY A 13 -4.57 2.65 -7.21
CA GLY A 13 -4.75 3.12 -5.84
C GLY A 13 -4.92 2.03 -4.78
N GLN A 14 -4.76 0.76 -5.14
CA GLN A 14 -4.99 -0.38 -4.26
C GLN A 14 -3.87 -1.42 -4.34
N VAL A 15 -3.73 -2.21 -3.28
CA VAL A 15 -2.85 -3.39 -3.19
C VAL A 15 -3.56 -4.54 -2.50
N LYS A 16 -3.04 -5.75 -2.70
CA LYS A 16 -3.41 -6.90 -1.88
C LYS A 16 -2.42 -7.03 -0.74
N LEU A 17 -2.93 -7.07 0.48
CA LEU A 17 -2.16 -7.32 1.69
C LEU A 17 -2.62 -8.62 2.32
N LEU A 18 -1.66 -9.47 2.69
CA LEU A 18 -1.94 -10.66 3.48
C LEU A 18 -1.95 -10.26 4.96
N SER A 19 -3.15 -10.08 5.50
CA SER A 19 -3.36 -9.67 6.89
C SER A 19 -2.81 -10.73 7.85
N PRO A 20 -2.12 -10.32 8.94
CA PRO A 20 -1.61 -11.25 9.94
C PRO A 20 -2.75 -12.00 10.62
N TYR A 21 -2.42 -13.11 11.29
CA TYR A 21 -3.37 -14.00 11.93
C TYR A 21 -4.41 -13.23 12.76
N THR A 22 -5.68 -13.38 12.40
CA THR A 22 -6.75 -12.99 13.32
C THR A 22 -6.76 -13.95 14.51
N ARG A 23 -7.47 -13.64 15.60
CA ARG A 23 -7.43 -14.37 16.89
C ARG A 23 -7.64 -15.89 16.77
N ASN A 24 -8.18 -16.36 15.66
CA ASN A 24 -8.46 -17.77 15.34
C ASN A 24 -7.38 -18.48 14.50
N GLY A 25 -6.22 -17.84 14.24
CA GLY A 25 -5.17 -18.46 13.43
C GLY A 25 -5.46 -18.49 11.92
N LEU A 26 -6.38 -17.66 11.42
CA LEU A 26 -6.59 -17.48 9.98
C LEU A 26 -5.88 -16.24 9.44
N ARG A 27 -5.24 -16.40 8.28
CA ARG A 27 -4.70 -15.30 7.46
C ARG A 27 -5.67 -15.00 6.32
N THR A 28 -5.93 -13.73 6.10
CA THR A 28 -6.86 -13.28 5.05
C THR A 28 -6.13 -12.39 4.07
N LEU A 29 -6.27 -12.68 2.77
CA LEU A 29 -5.82 -11.78 1.72
C LEU A 29 -6.89 -10.70 1.52
N GLN A 30 -6.52 -9.45 1.77
CA GLN A 30 -7.42 -8.30 1.70
C GLN A 30 -6.94 -7.34 0.62
N THR A 31 -7.87 -6.69 -0.08
CA THR A 31 -7.55 -5.54 -0.92
C THR A 31 -7.64 -4.28 -0.04
N ILE A 32 -6.58 -3.49 -0.01
CA ILE A 32 -6.50 -2.24 0.76
C ILE A 32 -6.06 -1.09 -0.14
N CYS A 33 -6.38 0.13 0.29
CA CYS A 33 -5.86 1.35 -0.33
C CYS A 33 -4.34 1.46 -0.14
N VAL A 34 -3.67 2.13 -1.08
CA VAL A 34 -2.23 2.42 -0.94
C VAL A 34 -1.99 3.63 -0.05
N ASP A 35 -0.84 3.65 0.63
CA ASP A 35 -0.42 4.82 1.39
C ASP A 35 0.24 5.89 0.49
N LYS A 36 0.47 7.06 1.08
CA LYS A 36 1.11 8.19 0.41
C LYS A 36 2.50 7.84 -0.12
N ASN A 37 3.27 7.02 0.59
CA ASN A 37 4.62 6.66 0.18
C ASN A 37 4.60 5.75 -1.04
N MET A 38 3.66 4.81 -1.11
CA MET A 38 3.44 3.97 -2.27
C MET A 38 3.07 4.80 -3.50
N ILE A 39 2.16 5.79 -3.36
CA ILE A 39 1.80 6.71 -4.45
C ILE A 39 3.04 7.45 -4.96
N ILE A 40 3.83 8.03 -4.06
CA ILE A 40 5.06 8.77 -4.43
C ILE A 40 6.05 7.84 -5.16
N GLN A 41 6.24 6.62 -4.66
CA GLN A 41 7.13 5.64 -5.30
C GLN A 41 6.64 5.18 -6.66
N ARG A 42 5.32 5.09 -6.87
CA ARG A 42 4.70 4.73 -8.15
C ARG A 42 4.79 5.88 -9.15
N ALA A 43 4.52 7.11 -8.73
CA ALA A 43 4.74 8.30 -9.54
C ALA A 43 6.21 8.41 -9.98
N GLY A 44 7.17 8.09 -9.10
CA GLY A 44 8.60 8.03 -9.44
C GLY A 44 9.01 6.89 -10.40
N ARG A 45 8.07 6.09 -10.92
CA ARG A 45 8.35 5.12 -11.99
C ARG A 45 8.33 5.74 -13.38
N THR A 46 7.64 6.86 -13.55
CA THR A 46 7.71 7.69 -14.76
C THR A 46 8.71 8.84 -14.61
N GLY A 47 8.97 9.60 -15.67
CA GLY A 47 9.80 10.83 -15.60
C GLY A 47 11.30 10.59 -15.43
N ARG A 48 11.80 9.37 -15.68
CA ARG A 48 13.22 9.00 -15.42
C ARG A 48 14.17 9.35 -16.57
N THR A 49 13.70 9.20 -17.79
CA THR A 49 14.50 9.34 -19.02
C THR A 49 13.85 10.24 -20.07
N THR A 50 12.55 10.50 -19.92
CA THR A 50 11.73 11.39 -20.73
C THR A 50 10.66 11.99 -19.83
N ASP A 51 10.03 13.08 -20.27
CA ASP A 51 8.81 13.60 -19.64
C ASP A 51 7.78 12.48 -19.53
N GLY A 52 7.07 12.45 -18.40
CA GLY A 52 6.25 11.33 -18.04
C GLY A 52 5.06 11.71 -17.20
N GLU A 53 3.97 10.96 -17.36
CA GLU A 53 2.69 11.23 -16.73
C GLU A 53 2.27 10.09 -15.80
N TYR A 54 1.62 10.48 -14.71
CA TYR A 54 1.12 9.58 -13.68
C TYR A 54 -0.39 9.82 -13.52
N PHE A 55 -1.16 8.74 -13.60
CA PHE A 55 -2.62 8.77 -13.50
C PHE A 55 -3.09 7.98 -12.29
N LEU A 56 -3.95 8.60 -11.50
CA LEU A 56 -4.66 8.00 -10.38
C LEU A 56 -6.16 8.24 -10.61
N PRO A 57 -6.99 7.21 -10.84
CA PRO A 57 -8.38 7.35 -11.30
C PRO A 57 -9.33 7.66 -10.13
N TYR A 58 -8.97 8.63 -9.30
CA TYR A 58 -9.73 9.09 -8.15
C TYR A 58 -9.82 10.61 -8.19
N SER A 59 -10.96 11.17 -7.79
CA SER A 59 -11.05 12.61 -7.58
C SER A 59 -10.14 13.03 -6.42
N PRO A 60 -9.70 14.29 -6.35
CA PRO A 60 -8.88 14.79 -5.25
C PRO A 60 -9.48 14.51 -3.86
N GLU A 61 -10.80 14.59 -3.73
CA GLU A 61 -11.54 14.30 -2.50
C GLU A 61 -11.41 12.81 -2.14
N ASN A 62 -11.62 11.92 -3.11
CA ASN A 62 -11.49 10.48 -2.93
C ASN A 62 -10.04 10.07 -2.59
N VAL A 63 -9.03 10.78 -3.10
CA VAL A 63 -7.63 10.53 -2.74
C VAL A 63 -7.39 10.84 -1.27
N ALA A 64 -7.94 11.94 -0.75
CA ALA A 64 -7.80 12.28 0.66
C ALA A 64 -8.44 11.22 1.57
N GLU A 65 -9.65 10.76 1.23
CA GLU A 65 -10.33 9.67 1.95
C GLU A 65 -9.55 8.36 1.85
N MET A 66 -9.08 8.00 0.65
CA MET A 66 -8.27 6.80 0.40
C MET A 66 -7.02 6.77 1.30
N LEU A 67 -6.34 7.91 1.44
CA LEU A 67 -5.15 8.04 2.28
C LEU A 67 -5.46 7.92 3.78
N GLN A 68 -6.64 8.35 4.22
CA GLN A 68 -7.08 8.19 5.62
C GLN A 68 -7.41 6.73 5.96
N MET A 69 -7.97 5.99 5.00
CA MET A 69 -8.32 4.57 5.18
C MET A 69 -7.11 3.62 5.14
N CYS A 70 -5.96 4.10 4.68
CA CYS A 70 -4.77 3.27 4.56
C CYS A 70 -4.17 2.98 5.94
N HIS A 71 -4.44 1.78 6.47
CA HIS A 71 -3.73 1.28 7.64
C HIS A 71 -2.28 0.96 7.27
N HIS A 72 -1.34 1.71 7.82
CA HIS A 72 0.09 1.50 7.60
C HIS A 72 0.51 0.12 8.13
N GLU A 73 1.28 -0.65 7.35
CA GLU A 73 1.67 -2.04 7.68
C GLU A 73 2.32 -2.17 9.07
N LEU A 74 3.02 -1.14 9.57
CA LEU A 74 3.59 -1.14 10.93
C LEU A 74 2.54 -1.30 12.04
N LEU A 75 1.30 -0.85 11.85
CA LEU A 75 0.22 -1.03 12.83
C LEU A 75 -0.32 -2.46 12.81
N LEU A 76 -0.32 -3.11 11.65
CA LEU A 76 -0.72 -4.51 11.50
C LEU A 76 0.34 -5.45 12.10
N ASN A 77 1.62 -5.12 11.94
CA ASN A 77 2.73 -5.90 12.48
C ASN A 77 2.99 -5.67 13.98
N ARG A 78 2.73 -4.48 14.54
CA ARG A 78 2.93 -4.24 15.99
C ARG A 78 2.02 -5.10 16.89
N HIS A 79 0.78 -5.32 16.47
CA HIS A 79 -0.13 -6.22 17.20
C HIS A 79 0.28 -7.70 17.11
N PHE A 80 1.18 -8.06 16.20
CA PHE A 80 1.76 -9.40 16.12
C PHE A 80 2.87 -9.60 17.17
N GLU A 81 3.81 -8.64 17.28
CA GLU A 81 4.92 -8.75 18.24
C GLU A 81 4.47 -8.67 19.70
N GLU A 82 3.54 -7.78 20.03
CA GLU A 82 3.03 -7.65 21.40
C GLU A 82 2.30 -8.91 21.88
N ARG A 83 1.70 -9.70 20.98
CA ARG A 83 0.92 -10.89 21.35
C ARG A 83 1.77 -12.15 21.50
N HIS A 84 2.93 -12.23 20.85
CA HIS A 84 3.82 -13.38 21.02
C HIS A 84 4.53 -13.41 22.38
N PHE A 85 4.64 -12.26 23.07
CA PHE A 85 5.15 -12.20 24.45
C PHE A 85 4.20 -12.78 25.51
N PHE A 86 2.90 -12.92 25.22
CA PHE A 86 1.91 -13.42 26.20
C PHE A 86 1.62 -14.93 26.12
N TYR A 87 2.15 -15.63 25.12
CA TYR A 87 1.95 -17.08 24.96
C TYR A 87 3.23 -17.92 25.18
N SER A 88 4.31 -17.29 25.64
CA SER A 88 5.54 -17.96 26.08
C SER A 88 5.74 -17.78 27.59
N THR A 89 4.86 -18.41 28.38
CA THR A 89 5.05 -18.70 29.82
C THR A 89 4.44 -20.04 30.14
#